data_AF-A0A2D9U0W8-F1
#
_entry.id   AF-A0A2D9U0W8-F1
#
_cell.length_a   1.000
_cell.length_b   1.000
_cell.length_c   1.000
_cell.angle_alpha   90.00
_cell.angle_beta   90.00
_cell.angle_gamma   90.00
#
_symmetry.space_group_name_H-M   'P 1'
#
loop_
_entity.id
_entity.type
_entity.pdbx_description
1 polymer ?
#
loop_
_entity_poly.entity_id
_entity_poly.type
_entity_poly.pdbx_seq_one_letter_code
_entity_poly.pdbx_strand_id
1 'polypeptide(L)'
;MLRNTVLETKHTRSKSMRTLIALIISTVIAIPVLAMPPGDGSQMLKGMTRQLNLTDEQQAQVKAILESKKAEMEAIRAQMQTLHAQTNAEIKTVLNPEQIKKFETMQEKRRERFENKREHHERGYQK
;
A
#
# COMPACT_ATOMS: atom_id res chain seq x y z
N MET A 1 -18.97 -3.54 49.24
CA MET A 1 -17.83 -2.99 48.46
C MET A 1 -18.36 -2.46 47.14
N LEU A 2 -18.11 -1.16 46.92
CA LEU A 2 -18.03 -0.40 45.67
C LEU A 2 -19.19 -0.43 44.64
N ARG A 3 -19.73 0.78 44.46
CA ARG A 3 -20.79 1.21 43.54
C ARG A 3 -20.25 1.31 42.12
N ASN A 4 -20.93 0.73 41.13
CA ASN A 4 -20.68 1.02 39.71
C ASN A 4 -21.36 2.34 39.33
N THR A 5 -20.60 3.43 39.40
CA THR A 5 -20.96 4.75 38.85
C THR A 5 -20.75 4.77 37.33
N VAL A 6 -21.84 4.58 36.57
CA VAL A 6 -21.90 5.04 35.18
C VAL A 6 -22.53 6.43 35.22
N LEU A 7 -21.71 7.46 35.07
CA LEU A 7 -22.17 8.85 34.97
C LEU A 7 -22.77 9.08 33.57
N GLU A 8 -24.00 9.59 33.57
CA GLU A 8 -24.64 10.25 32.44
C GLU A 8 -23.72 11.32 31.83
N THR A 9 -23.57 11.31 30.51
CA THR A 9 -23.19 12.52 29.76
C THR A 9 -24.41 13.05 29.03
N LYS A 10 -25.08 14.04 29.64
CA LYS A 10 -26.00 14.93 28.94
C LYS A 10 -25.16 15.95 28.16
N HIS A 11 -25.35 16.04 26.84
CA HIS A 11 -25.02 17.25 26.10
C HIS A 11 -26.06 17.54 25.00
N THR A 12 -27.06 18.33 25.41
CA THR A 12 -27.63 19.51 24.73
C THR A 12 -27.76 19.53 23.19
N ARG A 13 -29.02 19.64 22.74
CA ARG A 13 -29.44 20.26 21.47
C ARG A 13 -28.86 21.68 21.35
N SER A 14 -28.16 21.98 20.25
CA SER A 14 -28.13 23.31 19.64
C SER A 14 -27.84 23.20 18.15
N LYS A 15 -28.68 23.86 17.34
CA LYS A 15 -28.66 23.86 15.88
C LYS A 15 -27.43 24.62 15.38
N SER A 16 -26.54 23.96 14.63
CA SER A 16 -25.74 24.55 13.54
C SER A 16 -25.03 23.43 12.78
N MET A 17 -25.81 22.71 11.97
CA MET A 17 -25.31 21.78 10.95
C MET A 17 -24.54 22.57 9.89
N ARG A 18 -23.23 22.74 10.10
CA ARG A 18 -22.25 23.31 9.14
C ARG A 18 -20.84 23.21 9.77
N THR A 19 -20.33 21.99 9.89
CA THR A 19 -18.89 21.71 9.96
C THR A 19 -18.71 20.25 9.60
N LEU A 20 -18.68 20.05 8.28
CA LEU A 20 -18.33 18.80 7.63
C LEU A 20 -16.83 18.53 7.83
N ILE A 21 -16.51 17.26 8.06
CA ILE A 21 -15.18 16.64 7.99
C ILE A 21 -14.29 16.85 9.23
N ALA A 22 -14.65 16.17 10.31
CA ALA A 22 -13.66 15.62 11.24
C ALA A 22 -14.16 14.27 11.73
N LEU A 23 -13.33 13.23 11.53
CA LEU A 23 -13.49 11.85 12.02
C LEU A 23 -14.62 11.04 11.39
N ILE A 24 -14.34 10.31 10.29
CA ILE A 24 -14.37 8.82 10.25
C ILE A 24 -13.44 8.37 9.12
N ILE A 25 -12.18 8.03 9.42
CA ILE A 25 -11.49 6.95 8.70
C ILE A 25 -11.17 5.87 9.74
N SER A 26 -12.23 5.35 10.35
CA SER A 26 -12.22 4.00 10.91
C SER A 26 -12.89 3.11 9.87
N THR A 27 -12.10 2.72 8.88
CA THR A 27 -12.25 1.42 8.24
C THR A 27 -10.83 0.93 7.98
N VAL A 28 -10.43 -0.08 8.75
CA VAL A 28 -9.33 -0.97 8.37
C VAL A 28 -9.78 -1.65 7.08
N ILE A 29 -9.46 -1.05 5.94
CA ILE A 29 -9.54 -1.77 4.67
C ILE A 29 -8.19 -2.46 4.54
N ALA A 30 -8.16 -3.75 4.89
CA ALA A 30 -7.12 -4.66 4.48
C ALA A 30 -7.21 -4.81 2.95
N ILE A 31 -6.72 -3.81 2.22
CA ILE A 31 -6.54 -3.92 0.78
C ILE A 31 -5.37 -4.89 0.61
N PRO A 32 -5.55 -6.04 -0.08
CA PRO A 32 -4.43 -6.87 -0.44
C PRO A 32 -3.52 -6.04 -1.35
N VAL A 33 -2.39 -5.57 -0.82
CA VAL A 33 -1.37 -4.80 -1.54
C VAL A 33 -0.63 -5.75 -2.48
N LEU A 34 -1.33 -6.27 -3.48
CA LEU A 34 -0.72 -7.01 -4.57
C LEU A 34 -0.47 -5.98 -5.69
N ALA A 35 0.81 -5.65 -5.88
CA ALA A 35 1.37 -4.80 -6.93
C ALA A 35 1.45 -3.27 -6.68
N MET A 36 1.93 -2.83 -5.51
CA MET A 36 2.57 -1.51 -5.42
C MET A 36 4.05 -1.61 -5.81
N PRO A 37 4.50 -0.95 -6.91
CA PRO A 37 5.93 -0.84 -7.20
C PRO A 37 6.66 -0.11 -6.05
N PRO A 38 7.97 -0.31 -5.89
CA PRO A 38 8.77 0.48 -4.97
C PRO A 38 8.81 1.93 -5.45
N GLY A 39 7.83 2.73 -5.01
CA GLY A 39 7.86 4.17 -5.08
C GLY A 39 8.27 4.73 -3.72
N ASP A 40 8.99 5.84 -3.74
CA ASP A 40 8.86 6.82 -2.67
C ASP A 40 7.37 7.20 -2.60
N GLY A 41 6.81 7.41 -1.42
CA GLY A 41 5.38 7.75 -1.27
C GLY A 41 4.95 9.00 -2.07
N SER A 42 5.90 9.72 -2.68
CA SER A 42 5.70 10.91 -3.51
C SER A 42 4.81 10.66 -4.72
N GLN A 43 4.93 9.52 -5.40
CA GLN A 43 4.12 9.26 -6.60
C GLN A 43 2.69 8.90 -6.27
N MET A 44 2.49 8.18 -5.17
CA MET A 44 1.16 7.94 -4.64
C MET A 44 0.51 9.24 -4.17
N LEU A 45 1.27 10.08 -3.46
CA LEU A 45 0.81 11.41 -3.04
C LEU A 45 0.43 12.27 -4.25
N LYS A 46 1.27 12.34 -5.29
CA LYS A 46 1.00 13.09 -6.52
C LYS A 46 -0.28 12.63 -7.23
N GLY A 47 -0.53 11.31 -7.25
CA GLY A 47 -1.78 10.75 -7.77
C GLY A 47 -2.99 11.20 -6.96
N MET A 48 -2.91 11.08 -5.63
CA MET A 48 -3.97 11.51 -4.71
C MET A 48 -4.24 13.02 -4.80
N THR A 49 -3.19 13.85 -4.85
CA THR A 49 -3.31 15.30 -5.01
C THR A 49 -4.09 15.66 -6.26
N ARG A 50 -3.79 15.04 -7.41
CA ARG A 50 -4.47 15.32 -8.68
C ARG A 50 -5.93 14.87 -8.70
N GLN A 51 -6.22 13.71 -8.09
CA GLN A 51 -7.56 13.12 -8.12
C GLN A 51 -8.50 13.74 -7.08
N LEU A 52 -7.95 14.16 -5.94
CA LEU A 52 -8.72 14.65 -4.79
C LEU A 52 -8.57 16.15 -4.56
N ASN A 53 -7.76 16.84 -5.38
CA ASN A 53 -7.43 18.26 -5.23
C ASN A 53 -6.96 18.61 -3.81
N LEU A 54 -5.98 17.85 -3.30
CA LEU A 54 -5.49 18.02 -1.93
C LEU A 54 -4.83 19.38 -1.74
N THR A 55 -5.22 20.08 -0.67
CA THR A 55 -4.54 21.29 -0.17
C THR A 55 -3.12 20.99 0.31
N ASP A 56 -2.30 22.01 0.48
CA ASP A 56 -0.91 21.85 0.92
C ASP A 56 -0.82 21.21 2.32
N GLU A 57 -1.74 21.59 3.22
CA GLU A 57 -1.84 21.00 4.55
C GLU A 57 -2.21 19.51 4.50
N GLN A 58 -3.15 19.13 3.62
CA GLN A 58 -3.53 17.73 3.43
C GLN A 58 -2.39 16.92 2.82
N GLN A 59 -1.65 17.49 1.86
CA GLN A 59 -0.49 16.83 1.26
C GLN A 59 0.61 16.56 2.30
N ALA A 60 0.88 17.53 3.18
CA ALA A 60 1.85 17.36 4.27
C ALA A 60 1.43 16.24 5.24
N GLN A 61 0.15 16.16 5.60
CA GLN A 61 -0.38 15.10 6.45
C GLN A 61 -0.27 13.71 5.80
N VAL A 62 -0.65 13.60 4.52
CA VAL A 62 -0.53 12.34 3.78
C VAL A 62 0.94 11.94 3.67
N LYS A 63 1.85 12.86 3.34
CA LYS A 63 3.29 12.58 3.28
C LYS A 63 3.81 11.98 4.59
N ALA A 64 3.47 12.59 5.74
CA ALA A 64 3.87 12.09 7.04
C ALA A 64 3.34 10.66 7.31
N ILE A 65 2.09 10.38 6.92
CA ILE A 65 1.53 9.03 7.01
C ILE A 65 2.35 8.05 6.17
N LEU A 66 2.66 8.38 4.92
CA LEU A 66 3.41 7.48 4.03
C LEU A 66 4.83 7.22 4.50
N GLU A 67 5.51 8.25 5.03
CA GLU A 67 6.85 8.13 5.61
C GLU A 67 6.82 7.23 6.85
N SER A 68 5.81 7.37 7.73
CA SER A 68 5.67 6.51 8.92
C SER A 68 5.48 5.03 8.57
N LYS A 69 4.97 4.72 7.37
CA LYS A 69 4.72 3.36 6.89
C LYS A 69 5.84 2.76 6.05
N LYS A 70 6.88 3.53 5.74
CA LYS A 70 7.96 3.08 4.85
C LYS A 70 8.66 1.81 5.35
N ALA A 71 9.01 1.74 6.63
CA ALA A 71 9.70 0.59 7.21
C ALA A 71 8.83 -0.69 7.21
N GLU A 72 7.54 -0.55 7.51
CA GLU A 72 6.56 -1.66 7.46
C GLU A 72 6.45 -2.20 6.03
N MET A 73 6.37 -1.32 5.04
CA MET A 73 6.34 -1.70 3.63
C MET A 73 7.62 -2.37 3.16
N GLU A 74 8.79 -1.94 3.63
CA GLU A 74 10.08 -2.60 3.34
C GLU A 74 10.12 -4.01 3.92
N ALA A 75 9.67 -4.19 5.16
CA ALA A 75 9.57 -5.50 5.79
C ALA A 75 8.63 -6.44 5.03
N ILE A 76 7.44 -5.96 4.64
CA ILE A 76 6.48 -6.72 3.84
C ILE A 76 7.10 -7.12 2.50
N ARG A 77 7.82 -6.22 1.82
CA ARG A 77 8.51 -6.54 0.55
C ARG A 77 9.52 -7.67 0.71
N ALA A 78 10.34 -7.64 1.76
CA ALA A 78 11.30 -8.71 2.03
C ALA A 78 10.58 -10.06 2.28
N GLN A 79 9.53 -10.06 3.09
CA GLN A 79 8.73 -11.26 3.34
C GLN A 79 8.10 -11.82 2.06
N MET A 80 7.56 -10.94 1.21
CA MET A 80 6.98 -11.34 -0.07
C MET A 80 8.03 -11.92 -1.03
N GLN A 81 9.25 -11.39 -1.06
CA GLN A 81 10.34 -11.96 -1.86
C GLN A 81 10.67 -13.39 -1.41
N THR A 82 10.78 -13.60 -0.09
CA THR A 82 11.01 -14.94 0.48
C THR A 82 9.86 -15.89 0.15
N LEU A 83 8.61 -15.46 0.36
CA LEU A 83 7.43 -16.26 0.07
C LEU A 83 7.36 -16.65 -1.41
N HIS A 84 7.66 -15.73 -2.32
CA HIS A 84 7.73 -16.02 -3.75
C HIS A 84 8.80 -17.06 -4.08
N ALA A 85 10.00 -16.94 -3.49
CA ALA A 85 11.08 -17.90 -3.72
C ALA A 85 10.71 -19.31 -3.22
N GLN A 86 10.12 -19.41 -2.02
CA GLN A 86 9.65 -20.67 -1.44
C GLN A 86 8.55 -21.31 -2.30
N THR A 87 7.53 -20.53 -2.64
CA THR A 87 6.42 -20.98 -3.50
C THR A 87 6.94 -21.50 -4.85
N ASN A 88 7.90 -20.80 -5.46
CA ASN A 88 8.49 -21.23 -6.72
C ASN A 88 9.27 -22.55 -6.59
N ALA A 89 9.96 -22.76 -5.48
CA ALA A 89 10.66 -24.02 -5.20
C ALA A 89 9.67 -25.18 -5.04
N GLU A 90 8.61 -24.99 -4.26
CA GLU A 90 7.55 -25.98 -4.07
C GLU A 90 6.85 -26.33 -5.39
N ILE A 91 6.49 -25.34 -6.20
CA ILE A 91 5.92 -25.56 -7.53
C ILE A 91 6.83 -26.45 -8.38
N LYS A 92 8.14 -26.22 -8.38
CA LYS A 92 9.09 -27.03 -9.17
C LYS A 92 9.13 -28.50 -8.75
N THR A 93 8.79 -28.83 -7.51
CA THR A 93 8.82 -30.22 -7.02
C THR A 93 7.74 -31.11 -7.64
N VAL A 94 6.64 -30.53 -8.12
CA VAL A 94 5.52 -31.28 -8.72
C VAL A 94 5.53 -31.26 -10.25
N LEU A 95 6.54 -30.63 -10.86
CA LEU A 95 6.67 -30.50 -12.30
C LEU A 95 7.68 -31.50 -12.87
N ASN A 96 7.45 -31.92 -14.11
CA ASN A 96 8.44 -32.67 -14.86
C ASN A 96 9.52 -31.75 -15.46
N PRO A 97 10.65 -32.29 -15.97
CA PRO A 97 11.76 -31.47 -16.47
C PRO A 97 11.38 -30.48 -17.59
N GLU A 98 10.50 -30.87 -18.51
CA GLU A 98 10.06 -30.00 -19.60
C GLU A 98 9.19 -28.83 -19.08
N GLN A 99 8.31 -29.12 -18.13
CA GLN A 99 7.47 -28.11 -17.47
C GLN A 99 8.30 -27.13 -16.64
N ILE A 100 9.34 -27.59 -15.95
CA ILE A 100 10.28 -26.72 -15.20
C ILE A 100 10.93 -25.71 -16.16
N LYS A 101 11.46 -26.17 -17.30
CA LYS A 101 12.09 -25.29 -18.29
C LYS A 101 11.12 -24.23 -18.83
N LYS A 102 9.87 -24.62 -19.08
CA LYS A 102 8.81 -23.68 -19.50
C LYS A 102 8.47 -22.68 -18.39
N PHE A 103 8.39 -23.14 -17.15
CA PHE A 103 8.11 -22.30 -15.98
C PHE A 103 9.20 -21.25 -15.76
N GLU A 104 10.47 -21.65 -15.83
CA GLU A 104 11.61 -20.73 -15.72
C GLU A 104 11.63 -19.69 -16.85
N THR A 105 11.34 -20.11 -18.08
CA THR A 105 11.23 -19.19 -19.22
C THR A 105 10.10 -18.16 -19.02
N MET A 106 8.96 -18.57 -18.46
CA MET A 106 7.86 -17.66 -18.15
C MET A 106 8.23 -16.65 -17.05
N GLN A 107 8.96 -17.10 -16.03
CA GLN A 107 9.46 -16.22 -14.97
C GLN A 107 10.47 -15.20 -15.50
N GLU A 108 11.40 -15.63 -16.34
CA GLU A 108 12.40 -14.74 -16.94
C GLU A 108 11.73 -13.64 -17.80
N LYS A 109 10.78 -14.02 -18.65
CA LYS A 109 10.00 -13.04 -19.44
C LYS A 109 9.22 -12.07 -18.56
N ARG A 110 8.73 -12.51 -17.40
CA ARG A 110 8.04 -11.63 -16.44
C ARG A 110 9.03 -10.64 -15.82
N ARG A 111 10.24 -11.10 -15.48
CA ARG A 111 11.32 -10.25 -14.95
C ARG A 111 11.77 -9.21 -15.97
N GLU A 112 12.05 -9.62 -17.20
CA GLU A 112 12.43 -8.73 -18.30
C GLU A 112 11.36 -7.66 -18.55
N ARG A 113 10.08 -8.03 -18.57
CA ARG A 113 8.97 -7.06 -18.69
C ARG A 113 8.93 -6.07 -17.53
N PHE A 114 9.26 -6.50 -16.33
CA PHE A 114 9.31 -5.62 -15.16
C PHE A 114 10.51 -4.66 -15.23
N GLU A 115 11.68 -5.17 -15.61
CA GLU A 115 12.90 -4.37 -15.80
C GLU A 115 12.71 -3.33 -16.91
N ASN A 116 12.16 -3.73 -18.06
CA ASN A 116 11.85 -2.82 -19.16
C ASN A 116 10.88 -1.70 -18.71
N LYS A 117 9.84 -2.04 -17.93
CA LYS A 117 8.93 -1.04 -17.37
C LYS A 117 9.65 -0.08 -16.42
N ARG A 118 10.56 -0.60 -15.58
CA ARG A 118 11.34 0.21 -14.64
C ARG A 118 12.25 1.17 -15.39
N GLU A 119 12.96 0.69 -16.41
CA GLU A 119 13.84 1.49 -17.25
C GLU A 119 13.07 2.57 -18.02
N HIS A 120 11.89 2.24 -18.57
CA HIS A 120 11.01 3.22 -19.20
C HIS A 120 10.55 4.30 -18.22
N HIS A 121 10.22 3.93 -16.97
CA HIS A 121 9.89 4.90 -15.94
C HIS A 121 11.10 5.80 -15.63
N GLU A 122 12.29 5.23 -15.41
CA GLU A 122 13.54 5.96 -15.12
C GLU A 122 13.90 6.96 -16.24
N ARG A 123 13.82 6.54 -17.50
CA ARG A 123 14.05 7.42 -18.67
C ARG A 123 13.03 8.55 -18.78
N GLY A 124 11.80 8.34 -18.31
CA GLY A 124 10.75 9.37 -18.25
C GLY A 124 10.99 10.47 -17.22
N TYR A 125 11.85 10.26 -16.23
CA TYR A 125 12.21 11.28 -15.22
C TYR A 125 13.44 12.11 -15.59
N GLN A 126 14.23 11.70 -16.59
CA GLN A 126 15.45 12.42 -17.00
C GLN A 126 15.22 13.49 -18.11
N LYS A 127 13.96 13.79 -18.44
CA LYS A 127 13.57 14.88 -19.34
C LYS A 127 12.70 15.88 -18.60
#